data_AF-A0A968IMC3-F1
#
_entry.id   AF-A0A968IMC3-F1
#
_cell.length_a   1.000
_cell.length_b   1.000
_cell.length_c   1.000
_cell.angle_alpha   90.00
_cell.angle_beta   90.00
_cell.angle_gamma   90.00
#
_symmetry.space_group_name_H-M   'P 1'
#
loop_
_entity.id
_entity.type
_entity.pdbx_description
1 polymer ?
#
loop_
_entity_poly.entity_id
_entity_poly.type
_entity_poly.pdbx_seq_one_letter_code
_entity_poly.pdbx_strand_id
1 'polypeptide(L)'
;MSKAILNQILQNEISRFSEIHGVSTASLSEFALFVIDNHKKKDLKPKPTKVTKSKPLALSQLKEAIYQHFKVQGTTELKKSGAFQMATSGMGKLDFAKKDGWEKVYRKWIGILPDEDNETGYGCINGINIFKYDLPWRAFGLDPKLASTEEVKSAYRELSKIYHPDNRETGDAQVFHRLTIFYKSLTERF
;
A
#
# COMPACT_ATOMS: atom_id res chain seq x y z
N MET A 1 -37.17 29.51 0.50
CA MET A 1 -37.00 28.32 -0.35
C MET A 1 -37.71 28.58 -1.67
N SER A 2 -36.97 28.88 -2.73
CA SER A 2 -37.55 29.10 -4.06
C SER A 2 -37.85 27.75 -4.70
N LYS A 3 -39.13 27.36 -4.82
CA LYS A 3 -39.54 26.24 -5.66
C LYS A 3 -39.21 26.62 -7.10
N ALA A 4 -38.10 26.10 -7.62
CA ALA A 4 -37.82 26.21 -9.05
C ALA A 4 -38.97 25.52 -9.81
N ILE A 5 -39.61 26.26 -10.72
CA ILE A 5 -40.68 25.71 -11.55
C ILE A 5 -40.02 24.99 -12.73
N LEU A 6 -40.25 23.68 -12.84
CA LEU A 6 -39.79 22.87 -13.98
C LEU A 6 -40.40 23.42 -15.28
N ASN A 7 -39.59 23.61 -16.32
CA ASN A 7 -40.07 24.04 -17.63
C ASN A 7 -41.03 23.00 -18.23
N GLN A 8 -42.00 23.44 -19.01
CA GLN A 8 -43.06 22.64 -19.63
C GLN A 8 -42.52 21.46 -20.47
N ILE A 9 -41.34 21.61 -21.08
CA ILE A 9 -40.67 20.51 -21.80
C ILE A 9 -40.34 19.34 -20.85
N LEU A 10 -39.79 19.64 -19.67
CA LEU A 10 -39.43 18.61 -18.68
C LEU A 10 -40.68 17.97 -18.06
N GLN A 11 -41.74 18.75 -17.85
CA GLN A 11 -43.01 18.24 -17.33
C GLN A 11 -43.65 17.25 -18.32
N ASN A 12 -43.66 17.57 -19.61
CA ASN A 12 -44.21 16.68 -20.64
C ASN A 12 -43.44 15.36 -20.73
N GLU A 13 -42.10 15.41 -20.63
CA GLU A 13 -41.28 14.20 -20.66
C GLU A 13 -41.47 13.36 -19.39
N ILE A 14 -41.61 13.99 -18.21
CA ILE A 14 -41.94 13.28 -16.96
C ILE A 14 -43.29 12.56 -17.06
N SER A 15 -44.32 13.22 -17.60
CA SER A 15 -45.64 12.60 -17.80
C SER A 15 -45.56 11.41 -18.75
N ARG A 16 -44.84 11.56 -19.88
CA ARG A 16 -44.61 10.47 -20.83
C ARG A 16 -43.84 9.30 -20.19
N PHE A 17 -42.79 9.56 -19.42
CA PHE A 17 -42.02 8.50 -18.74
C PHE A 17 -42.84 7.81 -17.65
N SER A 18 -43.70 8.55 -16.96
CA SER A 18 -44.63 8.00 -15.98
C SER A 18 -45.65 7.06 -16.61
N GLU A 19 -46.23 7.44 -17.75
CA GLU A 19 -47.18 6.61 -18.50
C GLU A 19 -46.53 5.33 -19.05
N ILE A 20 -45.30 5.42 -19.57
CA ILE A 20 -44.62 4.27 -20.19
C ILE A 20 -44.10 3.28 -19.13
N HIS A 21 -43.57 3.78 -18.01
CA HIS A 21 -42.87 2.94 -17.03
C HIS A 21 -43.62 2.77 -15.70
N GLY A 22 -44.81 3.35 -15.56
CA GLY A 22 -45.63 3.24 -14.35
C GLY A 22 -45.01 3.90 -13.11
N VAL A 23 -44.10 4.86 -13.31
CA VAL A 23 -43.36 5.51 -12.22
C VAL A 23 -44.10 6.76 -11.77
N SER A 24 -44.14 7.05 -10.47
CA SER A 24 -44.81 8.24 -9.93
C SER A 24 -44.23 9.54 -10.49
N THR A 25 -45.08 10.38 -11.09
CA THR A 25 -44.73 11.71 -11.61
C THR A 25 -44.12 12.63 -10.55
N ALA A 26 -44.53 12.47 -9.29
CA ALA A 26 -44.01 13.23 -8.16
C ALA A 26 -42.53 12.92 -7.89
N SER A 27 -42.16 11.64 -7.91
CA SER A 27 -40.76 11.20 -7.69
C SER A 27 -39.83 11.66 -8.81
N LEU A 28 -40.30 11.62 -10.06
CA LEU A 28 -39.53 12.10 -11.21
C LEU A 28 -39.36 13.63 -11.19
N SER A 29 -40.38 14.35 -10.75
CA SER A 29 -40.31 15.81 -10.59
C SER A 29 -39.33 16.21 -9.48
N GLU A 30 -39.34 15.51 -8.35
CA GLU A 30 -38.39 15.72 -7.25
C GLU A 30 -36.96 15.42 -7.70
N PHE A 31 -36.74 14.34 -8.44
CA PHE A 31 -35.44 14.02 -9.01
C PHE A 31 -34.97 15.07 -10.01
N ALA A 32 -35.85 15.57 -10.89
CA ALA A 32 -35.50 16.61 -11.85
C ALA A 32 -35.09 17.92 -11.15
N LEU A 33 -35.78 18.30 -10.06
CA LEU A 33 -35.38 19.43 -9.23
C LEU A 33 -34.05 19.18 -8.54
N PHE A 34 -33.83 17.98 -8.01
CA PHE A 34 -32.54 17.59 -7.43
C PHE A 34 -31.40 17.74 -8.44
N VAL A 35 -31.58 17.29 -9.68
CA VAL A 35 -30.57 17.46 -10.74
C VAL A 35 -30.36 18.94 -11.05
N ILE A 36 -31.41 19.76 -11.16
CA ILE A 36 -31.26 21.21 -11.40
C ILE A 36 -30.49 21.89 -10.26
N ASP A 37 -30.74 21.52 -9.00
CA ASP A 37 -30.04 22.12 -7.85
C ASP A 37 -28.60 21.64 -7.70
N ASN A 38 -28.25 20.47 -8.27
CA ASN A 38 -26.94 19.84 -8.08
C ASN A 38 -26.11 19.70 -9.37
N HIS A 39 -26.63 19.97 -10.56
CA HIS A 39 -25.89 19.77 -11.84
C HIS A 39 -24.67 20.68 -11.98
N LYS A 40 -24.65 21.85 -11.33
CA LYS A 40 -23.49 22.75 -11.30
C LYS A 40 -22.52 22.42 -10.17
N LYS A 41 -22.96 21.63 -9.19
CA LYS A 41 -22.05 21.12 -8.16
C LYS A 41 -21.23 20.05 -8.87
N LYS A 42 -19.95 20.34 -9.09
CA LYS A 42 -19.00 19.27 -9.39
C LYS A 42 -19.19 18.24 -8.29
N ASP A 43 -19.30 16.97 -8.66
CA ASP A 43 -19.04 15.91 -7.72
C ASP A 43 -17.81 16.34 -6.93
N LEU A 44 -17.88 16.28 -5.60
CA LEU A 44 -16.66 16.03 -4.87
C LEU A 44 -16.18 14.75 -5.51
N LYS A 45 -15.25 14.88 -6.49
CA LYS A 45 -14.43 13.78 -6.95
C LYS A 45 -14.16 13.04 -5.66
N PRO A 46 -14.50 11.74 -5.52
CA PRO A 46 -13.90 10.98 -4.43
C PRO A 46 -12.44 11.37 -4.58
N LYS A 47 -11.89 12.08 -3.58
CA LYS A 47 -10.48 12.48 -3.66
C LYS A 47 -9.85 11.16 -4.08
N PRO A 48 -9.19 11.04 -5.26
CA PRO A 48 -8.25 9.95 -5.39
C PRO A 48 -7.44 10.16 -4.14
N THR A 49 -7.56 9.21 -3.20
CA THR A 49 -6.92 9.27 -1.89
C THR A 49 -5.56 9.74 -2.28
N LYS A 50 -5.22 11.01 -1.94
CA LYS A 50 -3.91 11.52 -2.27
C LYS A 50 -3.06 10.43 -1.65
N VAL A 51 -2.38 9.66 -2.49
CA VAL A 51 -1.22 8.89 -2.09
C VAL A 51 -0.34 10.02 -1.65
N THR A 52 -0.55 10.40 -0.40
CA THR A 52 0.18 11.44 0.27
C THR A 52 1.47 10.70 0.32
N LYS A 53 2.37 10.95 -0.64
CA LYS A 53 3.78 10.57 -0.53
C LYS A 53 4.08 10.93 0.90
N SER A 54 4.14 9.91 1.73
CA SER A 54 4.17 10.12 3.16
C SER A 54 5.38 11.00 3.39
N LYS A 55 5.24 11.92 4.33
CA LYS A 55 6.41 12.68 4.70
C LYS A 55 7.41 11.68 5.28
N PRO A 56 8.69 11.78 4.90
CA PRO A 56 9.73 10.98 5.51
C PRO A 56 9.59 11.02 7.00
N LEU A 57 9.47 9.83 7.62
CA LEU A 57 9.51 9.68 9.06
C LEU A 57 10.64 10.56 9.59
N ALA A 58 10.27 11.49 10.46
CA ALA A 58 11.25 12.38 11.06
C ALA A 58 12.27 11.54 11.84
N LEU A 59 13.52 12.00 11.90
CA LEU A 59 14.59 11.28 12.60
C LEU A 59 14.23 10.96 14.06
N SER A 60 13.42 11.81 14.70
CA SER A 60 12.87 11.58 16.05
C SER A 60 11.95 10.36 16.08
N GLN A 61 11.01 10.27 15.14
CA GLN A 61 10.03 9.17 15.05
C GLN A 61 10.72 7.83 14.74
N LEU A 62 11.75 7.83 13.87
CA LEU A 62 12.57 6.64 13.63
C LEU A 62 13.25 6.14 14.90
N LYS A 63 13.85 7.06 15.67
CA LYS A 63 14.51 6.74 16.94
C LYS A 63 13.52 6.22 17.97
N GLU A 64 12.38 6.88 18.13
CA GLU A 64 11.32 6.47 19.06
C GLU A 64 10.83 5.06 18.75
N ALA A 65 10.54 4.74 17.49
CA ALA A 65 10.09 3.41 17.10
C ALA A 65 11.15 2.32 17.41
N ILE A 66 12.43 2.63 17.20
CA ILE A 66 13.55 1.73 17.55
C ILE A 66 13.65 1.56 19.07
N TYR A 67 13.54 2.65 19.82
CA TYR A 67 13.55 2.61 21.28
C TYR A 67 12.42 1.76 21.86
N GLN A 68 11.22 1.89 21.30
CA GLN A 68 10.07 1.08 21.70
C GLN A 68 10.28 -0.41 21.38
N HIS A 69 10.81 -0.73 20.19
CA HIS A 69 11.09 -2.11 19.80
C HIS A 69 12.12 -2.77 20.74
N PHE A 70 13.20 -2.05 21.08
CA PHE A 70 14.25 -2.56 21.98
C PHE A 70 14.00 -2.29 23.47
N LYS A 71 12.87 -1.66 23.82
CA LYS A 71 12.48 -1.28 25.20
C LYS A 71 13.56 -0.47 25.94
N VAL A 72 14.18 0.50 25.25
CA VAL A 72 15.22 1.40 25.78
C VAL A 72 14.74 2.84 25.75
N GLN A 73 15.31 3.72 26.58
CA GLN A 73 14.86 5.12 26.65
C GLN A 73 15.71 6.09 25.83
N GLY A 74 16.87 5.67 25.33
CA GLY A 74 17.74 6.56 24.56
C GLY A 74 18.84 5.89 23.75
N THR A 75 19.56 6.70 22.96
CA THR A 75 20.64 6.23 22.06
C THR A 75 21.79 5.53 22.80
N THR A 76 22.11 5.99 24.01
CA THR A 76 23.20 5.46 24.83
C THR A 76 22.85 4.08 25.37
N GLU A 77 21.63 3.90 25.84
CA GLU A 77 21.10 2.60 26.27
C GLU A 77 20.93 1.64 25.10
N LEU A 78 20.46 2.14 23.95
CA LEU A 78 20.35 1.33 22.73
C LEU A 78 21.70 0.72 22.34
N LYS A 79 22.77 1.51 22.32
CA LYS A 79 24.12 1.03 21.98
C LYS A 79 24.71 0.06 23.02
N LYS A 80 24.28 0.17 24.28
CA LYS A 80 24.69 -0.72 25.38
C LYS A 80 23.81 -1.96 25.48
N SER A 81 22.62 -1.95 24.88
CA SER A 81 21.68 -3.06 24.93
C SER A 81 22.25 -4.25 24.16
N GLY A 82 22.44 -5.36 24.86
CA GLY A 82 22.87 -6.62 24.25
C GLY A 82 21.88 -7.09 23.17
N ALA A 83 20.57 -6.86 23.35
CA ALA A 83 19.56 -7.20 22.36
C ALA A 83 19.78 -6.43 21.04
N PHE A 84 20.12 -5.15 21.13
CA PHE A 84 20.43 -4.33 19.96
C PHE A 84 21.74 -4.74 19.29
N GLN A 85 22.78 -5.04 20.08
CA GLN A 85 24.06 -5.50 19.54
C GLN A 85 23.94 -6.85 18.84
N MET A 86 23.19 -7.80 19.40
CA MET A 86 22.91 -9.08 18.74
C MET A 86 22.11 -8.86 17.46
N ALA A 87 21.05 -8.05 17.50
CA ALA A 87 20.23 -7.70 16.35
C ALA A 87 21.01 -6.98 15.23
N THR A 88 22.03 -6.20 15.56
CA THR A 88 22.82 -5.44 14.58
C THR A 88 24.15 -6.07 14.19
N SER A 89 24.55 -7.17 14.86
CA SER A 89 25.82 -7.86 14.64
C SER A 89 26.06 -8.30 13.18
N GLY A 90 25.01 -8.71 12.47
CA GLY A 90 25.06 -9.11 11.06
C GLY A 90 24.82 -7.98 10.04
N MET A 91 24.56 -6.75 10.48
CA MET A 91 24.14 -5.64 9.61
C MET A 91 25.32 -4.83 9.02
N GLY A 92 26.56 -5.22 9.31
CA GLY A 92 27.76 -4.51 8.88
C GLY A 92 27.98 -3.18 9.62
N LYS A 93 28.79 -2.29 9.04
CA LYS A 93 29.06 -0.96 9.63
C LYS A 93 27.81 -0.08 9.55
N LEU A 94 27.17 0.14 10.70
CA LEU A 94 26.04 1.05 10.84
C LEU A 94 26.50 2.44 11.30
N ASP A 95 26.30 3.45 10.44
CA ASP A 95 26.60 4.84 10.75
C ASP A 95 25.40 5.54 11.42
N PHE A 96 25.34 5.48 12.74
CA PHE A 96 24.29 6.14 13.54
C PHE A 96 24.39 7.68 13.57
N ALA A 97 25.45 8.26 12.99
CA ALA A 97 25.57 9.70 12.79
C ALA A 97 24.70 10.20 11.63
N LYS A 98 24.38 9.33 10.67
CA LYS A 98 23.59 9.66 9.48
C LYS A 98 22.20 9.04 9.58
N LYS A 99 21.21 9.67 8.93
CA LYS A 99 19.85 9.15 8.86
C LYS A 99 19.80 7.73 8.26
N ASP A 100 20.66 7.44 7.28
CA ASP A 100 20.78 6.14 6.62
C ASP A 100 21.00 4.97 7.59
N GLY A 101 21.83 5.14 8.64
CA GLY A 101 22.05 4.09 9.63
C GLY A 101 20.79 3.76 10.45
N TRP A 102 19.99 4.78 10.77
CA TRP A 102 18.71 4.60 11.47
C TRP A 102 17.66 3.97 10.56
N GLU A 103 17.60 4.38 9.29
CA GLU A 103 16.70 3.79 8.30
C GLU A 103 17.00 2.30 8.09
N LYS A 104 18.28 1.89 7.99
CA LYS A 104 18.66 0.47 7.88
C LYS A 104 18.15 -0.38 9.04
N VAL A 105 18.31 0.09 10.27
CA VAL A 105 17.78 -0.60 11.46
C VAL A 105 16.26 -0.67 11.41
N TYR A 106 15.61 0.43 11.07
CA TYR A 106 14.16 0.49 10.97
C TYR A 106 13.62 -0.51 9.94
N ARG A 107 14.22 -0.55 8.74
CA ARG A 107 13.85 -1.48 7.66
C ARG A 107 13.96 -2.95 8.07
N LYS A 108 14.95 -3.29 8.90
CA LYS A 108 15.21 -4.67 9.30
C LYS A 108 14.33 -5.14 10.46
N TRP A 109 14.05 -4.27 11.43
CA TRP A 109 13.45 -4.67 12.71
C TRP A 109 12.03 -4.15 12.94
N ILE A 110 11.65 -3.04 12.31
CA ILE A 110 10.35 -2.40 12.55
C ILE A 110 9.41 -2.63 11.37
N GLY A 111 9.86 -2.29 10.16
CA GLY A 111 9.05 -2.46 8.96
C GLY A 111 9.35 -1.43 7.89
N ILE A 112 8.34 -1.18 7.05
CA ILE A 112 8.47 -0.36 5.85
C ILE A 112 8.38 1.12 6.22
N LEU A 113 9.32 1.92 5.71
CA LEU A 113 9.22 3.36 5.80
C LEU A 113 8.01 3.80 4.98
N PRO A 114 7.14 4.68 5.51
CA PRO A 114 5.94 5.13 4.81
C PRO A 114 6.24 5.59 3.37
N ASP A 115 7.40 6.22 3.14
CA ASP A 115 7.76 6.82 1.85
C ASP A 115 8.07 5.76 0.79
N GLU A 116 8.44 4.57 1.26
CA GLU A 116 8.75 3.40 0.45
C GLU A 116 7.55 2.43 0.41
N ASP A 117 6.44 2.77 1.07
CA ASP A 117 5.20 2.01 1.03
C ASP A 117 4.48 2.28 -0.30
N ASN A 118 4.35 1.24 -1.11
CA ASN A 118 3.90 1.32 -2.51
C ASN A 118 4.92 1.98 -3.45
N GLU A 119 6.21 1.81 -3.17
CA GLU A 119 7.28 2.17 -4.11
C GLU A 119 7.08 1.41 -5.44
N THR A 120 7.30 2.09 -6.56
CA THR A 120 7.24 1.51 -7.91
C THR A 120 8.58 1.73 -8.58
N GLY A 121 9.10 0.70 -9.26
CA GLY A 121 10.42 0.73 -9.89
C GLY A 121 11.11 -0.63 -9.89
N TYR A 122 12.40 -0.62 -10.18
CA TYR A 122 13.22 -1.84 -10.21
C TYR A 122 13.26 -2.52 -8.83
N GLY A 123 13.01 -3.84 -8.83
CA GLY A 123 12.95 -4.65 -7.60
C GLY A 123 11.73 -4.36 -6.71
N CYS A 124 10.78 -3.52 -7.15
CA CYS A 124 9.56 -3.27 -6.40
C CYS A 124 8.48 -4.27 -6.81
N ILE A 125 8.07 -5.14 -5.90
CA ILE A 125 7.02 -6.14 -6.10
C ILE A 125 5.99 -5.97 -4.99
N ASN A 126 4.72 -5.88 -5.36
CA ASN A 126 3.60 -5.69 -4.41
C ASN A 126 3.80 -4.49 -3.46
N GLY A 127 4.37 -3.41 -4.01
CA GLY A 127 4.58 -2.15 -3.31
C GLY A 127 5.74 -2.14 -2.32
N ILE A 128 6.64 -3.13 -2.38
CA ILE A 128 7.87 -3.15 -1.57
C ILE A 128 9.09 -3.44 -2.42
N ASN A 129 10.22 -2.82 -2.09
CA ASN A 129 11.50 -3.15 -2.71
C ASN A 129 12.10 -4.40 -2.06
N ILE A 130 12.14 -5.52 -2.78
CA ILE A 130 12.59 -6.83 -2.27
C ILE A 130 14.08 -6.86 -1.90
N PHE A 131 14.88 -5.91 -2.41
CA PHE A 131 16.30 -5.79 -2.06
C PHE A 131 16.53 -4.99 -0.78
N LYS A 132 15.60 -4.08 -0.44
CA LYS A 132 15.67 -3.27 0.78
C LYS A 132 15.01 -3.94 1.98
N TYR A 133 13.99 -4.76 1.74
CA TYR A 133 13.12 -5.33 2.77
C TYR A 133 13.10 -6.86 2.73
N ASP A 134 13.20 -7.51 3.88
CA ASP A 134 13.01 -8.96 4.04
C ASP A 134 11.56 -9.26 4.45
N LEU A 135 10.60 -8.95 3.58
CA LEU A 135 9.17 -9.13 3.85
C LEU A 135 8.55 -10.10 2.83
N PRO A 136 8.83 -11.42 2.95
CA PRO A 136 8.47 -12.42 1.95
C PRO A 136 6.96 -12.50 1.72
N TRP A 137 6.15 -12.47 2.79
CA TRP A 137 4.69 -12.49 2.69
C TRP A 137 4.14 -11.34 1.82
N ARG A 138 4.61 -10.12 2.07
CA ARG A 138 4.19 -8.94 1.31
C ARG A 138 4.74 -8.95 -0.11
N ALA A 139 5.97 -9.43 -0.33
CA ALA A 139 6.52 -9.63 -1.67
C ALA A 139 5.65 -10.57 -2.51
N PHE A 140 5.06 -11.60 -1.91
CA PHE A 140 4.11 -12.50 -2.58
C PHE A 140 2.65 -12.01 -2.59
N GLY A 141 2.35 -10.88 -1.94
CA GLY A 141 0.98 -10.35 -1.84
C GLY A 141 0.06 -11.19 -0.96
N LEU A 142 0.64 -11.89 0.02
CA LEU A 142 -0.04 -12.86 0.87
C LEU A 142 -0.14 -12.36 2.32
N ASP A 143 -1.20 -12.77 3.02
CA ASP A 143 -1.36 -12.52 4.46
C ASP A 143 -0.75 -13.69 5.25
N PRO A 144 0.25 -13.46 6.13
CA PRO A 144 0.87 -14.52 6.92
C PRO A 144 -0.10 -15.32 7.82
N LYS A 145 -1.28 -14.77 8.16
CA LYS A 145 -2.26 -15.45 9.01
C LYS A 145 -3.25 -16.32 8.25
N LEU A 146 -3.47 -16.03 6.97
CA LEU A 146 -4.49 -16.67 6.15
C LEU A 146 -3.88 -17.56 5.06
N ALA A 147 -2.68 -17.23 4.60
CA ALA A 147 -2.07 -17.86 3.45
C ALA A 147 -1.63 -19.29 3.73
N SER A 148 -2.05 -20.18 2.84
CA SER A 148 -1.64 -21.58 2.79
C SER A 148 -0.31 -21.75 2.03
N THR A 149 0.34 -22.90 2.25
CA THR A 149 1.58 -23.25 1.53
C THR A 149 1.35 -23.33 0.01
N GLU A 150 0.16 -23.72 -0.44
CA GLU A 150 -0.17 -23.78 -1.87
C GLU A 150 -0.32 -22.39 -2.49
N GLU A 151 -0.85 -21.41 -1.74
CA GLU A 151 -0.90 -20.01 -2.20
C GLU A 151 0.51 -19.41 -2.31
N VAL A 152 1.42 -19.74 -1.37
CA VAL A 152 2.83 -19.34 -1.46
C VAL A 152 3.49 -19.92 -2.71
N LYS A 153 3.29 -21.22 -2.99
CA LYS A 153 3.80 -21.86 -4.21
C LYS A 153 3.22 -21.23 -5.47
N SER A 154 1.93 -20.95 -5.48
CA SER A 154 1.23 -20.34 -6.61
C SER A 154 1.78 -18.93 -6.89
N ALA A 155 1.85 -18.09 -5.86
CA ALA A 155 2.39 -16.73 -5.97
C ALA A 155 3.85 -16.74 -6.44
N TYR A 156 4.68 -17.62 -5.90
CA TYR A 156 6.06 -17.79 -6.35
C TYR A 156 6.13 -18.23 -7.82
N ARG A 157 5.28 -19.15 -8.26
CA ARG A 157 5.24 -19.63 -9.65
C ARG A 157 4.86 -18.50 -10.61
N GLU A 158 3.86 -17.69 -10.27
CA GLU A 158 3.45 -16.57 -11.11
C GLU A 158 4.56 -15.51 -11.23
N LEU A 159 5.18 -15.13 -10.11
CA LEU A 159 6.32 -14.19 -10.16
C LEU A 159 7.53 -14.79 -10.88
N SER A 160 7.77 -16.10 -10.74
CA SER A 160 8.85 -16.80 -11.43
C SER A 160 8.68 -16.74 -12.94
N LYS A 161 7.47 -16.89 -13.49
CA LYS A 161 7.23 -16.76 -14.94
C LYS A 161 7.59 -15.36 -15.47
N ILE A 162 7.32 -14.34 -14.67
CA ILE A 162 7.58 -12.94 -15.03
C ILE A 162 9.09 -12.68 -14.99
N TYR A 163 9.75 -13.03 -13.89
CA TYR A 163 11.15 -12.64 -13.65
C TYR A 163 12.18 -13.71 -14.03
N HIS A 164 11.78 -14.86 -14.58
CA HIS A 164 12.72 -15.92 -14.97
C HIS A 164 13.83 -15.35 -15.87
N PRO A 165 15.12 -15.67 -15.65
CA PRO A 165 16.22 -15.15 -16.47
C PRO A 165 16.10 -15.49 -17.96
N ASP A 166 15.37 -16.56 -18.32
CA ASP A 166 15.13 -16.94 -19.72
C ASP A 166 14.05 -16.11 -20.41
N ASN A 167 13.27 -15.32 -19.66
CA ASN A 167 12.27 -14.43 -20.23
C ASN A 167 12.95 -13.19 -20.83
N ARG A 168 12.85 -13.03 -22.16
CA ARG A 168 13.55 -11.96 -22.89
C ARG A 168 12.99 -10.56 -22.65
N GLU A 169 11.74 -10.44 -22.20
CA GLU A 169 11.09 -9.14 -22.01
C GLU A 169 11.17 -8.65 -20.57
N THR A 170 10.90 -9.53 -19.61
CA THR A 170 10.76 -9.18 -18.18
C THR A 170 11.71 -9.94 -17.26
N GLY A 171 12.60 -10.78 -17.82
CA GLY A 171 13.51 -11.61 -17.06
C GLY A 171 14.55 -10.81 -16.28
N ASP A 172 14.76 -11.20 -15.02
CA ASP A 172 15.70 -10.56 -14.13
C ASP A 172 16.26 -11.60 -13.13
N ALA A 173 17.50 -12.00 -13.35
CA ALA A 173 18.17 -13.00 -12.53
C ALA A 173 18.29 -12.60 -11.06
N GLN A 174 18.47 -11.31 -10.75
CA GLN A 174 18.62 -10.83 -9.37
C GLN A 174 17.29 -10.85 -8.64
N VAL A 175 16.22 -10.37 -9.30
CA VAL A 175 14.86 -10.40 -8.75
C VAL A 175 14.41 -11.85 -8.56
N PHE A 176 14.61 -12.69 -9.57
CA PHE A 176 14.29 -14.11 -9.49
C PHE A 176 15.01 -14.80 -8.32
N HIS A 177 16.33 -14.60 -8.20
CA HIS A 177 17.10 -15.17 -7.10
C HIS A 177 16.57 -14.73 -5.73
N ARG A 178 16.22 -13.45 -5.60
CA ARG A 178 15.69 -12.89 -4.36
C ARG A 178 14.32 -13.47 -4.00
N LEU A 179 13.44 -13.64 -4.98
CA LEU A 179 12.15 -14.33 -4.80
C LEU A 179 12.32 -15.78 -4.38
N THR A 180 13.33 -16.49 -4.92
CA THR A 180 13.65 -17.86 -4.51
C THR A 180 14.07 -17.94 -3.04
N ILE A 181 14.89 -16.99 -2.57
CA ILE A 181 15.27 -16.90 -1.15
C ILE A 181 14.04 -16.72 -0.28
N PHE A 182 13.12 -15.82 -0.66
CA PHE A 182 11.88 -15.59 0.07
C PHE A 182 10.98 -16.82 0.10
N TYR A 183 10.81 -17.48 -1.05
CA TYR A 183 10.05 -18.72 -1.13
C TYR A 183 10.60 -19.77 -0.17
N LYS A 184 11.92 -20.02 -0.21
CA LYS A 184 12.57 -20.95 0.71
C LYS A 184 12.37 -20.57 2.17
N SER A 185 12.47 -19.29 2.52
CA SER A 185 12.26 -18.83 3.90
C SER A 185 10.83 -19.09 4.44
N LEU A 186 9.84 -19.23 3.55
CA LEU A 186 8.45 -19.51 3.92
C LEU A 186 8.14 -21.01 3.94
N THR A 187 8.83 -21.80 3.11
CA THR A 187 8.51 -23.23 2.92
C THR A 187 9.47 -24.18 3.62
N GLU A 188 10.75 -23.82 3.73
CA GLU A 188 11.75 -24.63 4.42
C GLU A 188 11.70 -24.27 5.91
N ARG A 189 11.17 -25.19 6.74
CA ARG A 189 11.26 -25.07 8.21
C ARG A 189 12.70 -25.40 8.61
N PHE A 190 13.36 -24.46 9.31
CA PHE A 190 14.63 -24.67 9.99
C PHE A 190 14.42 -25.36 11.34
#